data_AF-A0A3M7I4L6-F1
#
_entry.id   AF-A0A3M7I4L6-F1
#
_cell.length_a   1.000
_cell.length_b   1.000
_cell.length_c   1.000
_cell.angle_alpha   90.00
_cell.angle_beta   90.00
_cell.angle_gamma   90.00
#
_symmetry.space_group_name_H-M   'P 1'
#
loop_
_entity.id
_entity.type
_entity.pdbx_description
1 polymer ?
#
loop_
_entity_poly.entity_id
_entity_poly.type
_entity_poly.pdbx_seq_one_letter_code
_entity_poly.pdbx_strand_id
1 'polypeptide(L)'
;MASWASKRWHDSVQTNPYFYYGPFTGMIARNAGFAFITRLFANHTDGNPDGVITHDTLKSFFGVYGDRECGNMTYREGHEQIPANWYRHGAPYGLIELNLDVVSMTLKYPELGSIGGNVGTVNSFTGVDLDDVLGGVLNAGQLLEGNNLLCFVLEVVKMASPNYLNNLYTTLEAPLELITNIIATPLLDLSCPTWDDLTLNGQPIWATLEQEFSGANKSARAL
;
A
#
# COMPACT_ATOMS: atom_id res chain seq x y z
N MET A 1 7.02 -13.34 0.00
CA MET A 1 6.33 -12.04 -0.10
C MET A 1 6.33 -11.50 -1.53
N ALA A 2 7.44 -10.88 -1.99
CA ALA A 2 7.46 -10.07 -3.21
C ALA A 2 7.10 -10.85 -4.50
N SER A 3 7.54 -12.10 -4.65
CA SER A 3 7.19 -12.94 -5.79
C SER A 3 5.68 -13.21 -5.92
N TRP A 4 5.01 -13.41 -4.78
CA TRP A 4 3.56 -13.61 -4.74
C TRP A 4 2.82 -12.29 -5.02
N ALA A 5 3.32 -11.16 -4.49
CA ALA A 5 2.80 -9.85 -4.82
C ALA A 5 2.89 -9.55 -6.32
N SER A 6 4.03 -9.84 -6.96
CA SER A 6 4.24 -9.73 -8.41
C SER A 6 3.27 -10.62 -9.19
N LYS A 7 3.12 -11.89 -8.79
CA LYS A 7 2.14 -12.79 -9.42
C LYS A 7 0.73 -12.22 -9.36
N ARG A 8 0.28 -11.76 -8.18
CA ARG A 8 -1.07 -11.18 -8.02
C ARG A 8 -1.26 -9.89 -8.81
N TRP A 9 -0.20 -9.13 -9.05
CA TRP A 9 -0.22 -7.95 -9.92
C TRP A 9 -0.50 -8.38 -11.36
N HIS A 10 0.28 -9.33 -11.88
CA HIS A 10 0.12 -9.87 -13.24
C HIS A 10 -1.25 -10.53 -13.44
N ASP A 11 -1.73 -11.31 -12.47
CA ASP A 11 -3.07 -11.89 -12.50
C ASP A 11 -4.13 -10.79 -12.68
N SER A 12 -3.98 -9.67 -11.97
CA SER A 12 -4.94 -8.56 -12.02
C SER A 12 -4.92 -7.85 -13.38
N VAL A 13 -3.73 -7.63 -13.95
CA VAL A 13 -3.59 -7.12 -15.33
C VAL A 13 -4.27 -8.05 -16.35
N GLN A 14 -4.09 -9.36 -16.19
CA GLN A 14 -4.58 -10.37 -17.14
C GLN A 14 -6.08 -10.65 -17.03
N THR A 15 -6.70 -10.37 -15.88
CA THR A 15 -8.08 -10.82 -15.60
C THR A 15 -9.06 -9.71 -15.29
N ASN A 16 -8.59 -8.50 -14.93
CA ASN A 16 -9.47 -7.40 -14.55
C ASN A 16 -9.29 -6.20 -15.51
N PRO A 17 -10.25 -5.94 -16.42
CA PRO A 17 -10.17 -4.79 -17.35
C PRO A 17 -10.24 -3.43 -16.64
N TYR A 18 -10.61 -3.40 -15.36
CA TYR A 18 -10.67 -2.22 -14.50
C TYR A 18 -9.59 -2.26 -13.40
N PHE A 19 -8.53 -3.05 -13.59
CA PHE A 19 -7.41 -3.06 -12.66
C PHE A 19 -6.81 -1.67 -12.57
N TYR A 20 -6.83 -1.10 -11.37
CA TYR A 20 -6.19 0.16 -11.05
C TYR A 20 -5.18 -0.07 -9.94
N TYR A 21 -3.96 0.41 -10.17
CA TYR A 21 -2.81 0.33 -9.30
C TYR A 21 -2.34 1.75 -9.04
N GLY A 22 -3.08 2.46 -8.19
CA GLY A 22 -2.84 3.87 -7.92
C GLY A 22 -1.61 4.14 -7.05
N PRO A 23 -1.21 5.41 -6.92
CA PRO A 23 -0.05 5.81 -6.12
C PRO A 23 -0.17 5.37 -4.65
N PHE A 24 -1.34 5.56 -4.01
CA PHE A 24 -1.55 5.06 -2.65
C PHE A 24 -2.07 3.62 -2.63
N THR A 25 -3.16 3.34 -3.36
CA THR A 25 -3.86 2.05 -3.29
C THR A 25 -3.04 0.87 -3.80
N GLY A 26 -2.28 1.07 -4.89
CA GLY A 26 -1.44 0.05 -5.50
C GLY A 26 -0.03 0.03 -4.91
N MET A 27 0.72 1.11 -5.13
CA MET A 27 2.15 1.15 -4.80
C MET A 27 2.42 1.04 -3.29
N ILE A 28 1.53 1.59 -2.45
CA ILE A 28 1.73 1.60 -0.98
C ILE A 28 0.81 0.61 -0.28
N ALA A 29 -0.50 0.87 -0.20
CA ALA A 29 -1.43 0.13 0.67
C ALA A 29 -1.46 -1.37 0.35
N ARG A 30 -1.49 -1.74 -0.92
CA ARG A 30 -1.45 -3.15 -1.33
C ARG A 30 -0.10 -3.81 -1.00
N ASN A 31 1.02 -3.17 -1.30
CA ASN A 31 2.34 -3.72 -0.96
C ASN A 31 2.53 -3.82 0.57
N ALA A 32 2.05 -2.83 1.31
CA ALA A 32 1.99 -2.83 2.77
C ALA A 32 1.19 -4.03 3.28
N GLY A 33 0.06 -4.38 2.66
CA GLY A 33 -0.69 -5.59 3.00
C GLY A 33 0.15 -6.87 2.92
N PHE A 34 0.99 -7.02 1.88
CA PHE A 34 1.92 -8.15 1.78
C PHE A 34 3.02 -8.09 2.85
N ALA A 35 3.56 -6.90 3.12
CA ALA A 35 4.56 -6.70 4.17
C ALA A 35 4.00 -7.04 5.55
N PHE A 36 2.84 -6.49 5.92
CA PHE A 36 2.16 -6.75 7.18
C PHE A 36 1.89 -8.23 7.40
N ILE A 37 1.43 -8.96 6.38
CA ILE A 37 1.24 -10.40 6.51
C ILE A 37 2.57 -11.08 6.87
N THR A 38 3.67 -10.75 6.21
CA THR A 38 4.95 -11.43 6.46
C THR A 38 5.71 -10.95 7.69
N ARG A 39 5.47 -9.72 8.15
CA ARG A 39 6.18 -9.09 9.28
C ARG A 39 5.39 -9.14 10.56
N LEU A 40 4.07 -8.95 10.47
CA LEU A 40 3.18 -8.81 11.63
C LEU A 40 2.38 -10.07 11.92
N PHE A 41 2.16 -10.97 10.94
CA PHE A 41 1.45 -12.24 11.21
C PHE A 41 2.42 -13.40 11.46
N ALA A 42 3.69 -13.26 11.09
CA ALA A 42 4.71 -14.26 11.39
C ALA A 42 4.85 -14.47 12.90
N ASN A 43 5.14 -15.71 13.32
CA ASN A 43 5.32 -16.05 14.73
C ASN A 43 6.79 -15.93 15.13
N HIS A 44 7.13 -15.00 16.02
CA HIS A 44 8.49 -14.66 16.42
C HIS A 44 8.88 -15.29 17.77
N THR A 45 9.08 -16.61 17.77
CA THR A 45 9.58 -17.34 18.94
C THR A 45 11.07 -17.07 19.18
N ASP A 46 11.59 -17.33 20.38
CA ASP A 46 13.03 -17.21 20.70
C ASP A 46 13.94 -17.98 19.72
N GLY A 47 13.50 -19.16 19.25
CA GLY A 47 14.23 -19.97 18.28
C GLY A 47 14.11 -19.49 16.83
N ASN A 48 13.20 -18.55 16.53
CA ASN A 48 12.96 -18.01 15.20
C ASN A 48 12.64 -16.49 15.29
N PRO A 49 13.62 -15.65 15.65
CA PRO A 49 13.39 -14.22 15.85
C PRO A 49 12.96 -13.48 14.57
N ASP A 50 13.33 -13.99 13.40
CA ASP A 50 12.91 -13.45 12.09
C ASP A 50 11.45 -13.77 11.75
N GLY A 51 10.81 -14.64 12.52
CA GLY A 51 9.41 -15.02 12.37
C GLY A 51 9.19 -16.16 11.39
N VAL A 52 8.24 -17.04 11.71
CA VAL A 52 7.78 -18.11 10.81
C VAL A 52 6.32 -17.89 10.45
N ILE A 53 6.02 -17.89 9.16
CA ILE A 53 4.64 -17.86 8.66
C ILE A 53 4.26 -19.22 8.10
N THR A 54 3.17 -19.78 8.60
CA THR A 54 2.64 -21.08 8.17
C THR A 54 1.25 -20.92 7.58
N HIS A 55 0.77 -21.95 6.88
CA HIS A 55 -0.63 -21.96 6.43
C HIS A 55 -1.61 -21.87 7.61
N ASP A 56 -1.32 -22.50 8.75
CA ASP A 56 -2.20 -22.44 9.92
C ASP A 56 -2.21 -21.05 10.56
N THR A 57 -1.07 -20.37 10.59
CA THR A 57 -0.98 -18.97 11.00
C THR A 57 -1.89 -18.11 10.12
N LEU A 58 -1.75 -18.19 8.79
CA LEU A 58 -2.56 -17.43 7.85
C LEU A 58 -4.05 -17.76 7.98
N LYS A 59 -4.39 -19.05 8.04
CA LYS A 59 -5.76 -19.53 8.21
C LYS A 59 -6.42 -18.97 9.45
N SER A 60 -5.72 -18.94 10.59
CA SER A 60 -6.22 -18.36 11.83
C SER A 60 -6.49 -16.85 11.69
N PHE A 61 -5.53 -16.10 11.16
CA PHE A 61 -5.68 -14.65 10.99
C PHE A 61 -6.78 -14.27 10.00
N PHE A 62 -7.01 -15.09 8.96
CA PHE A 62 -8.04 -14.85 7.95
C PHE A 62 -9.36 -15.60 8.19
N GLY A 63 -9.53 -16.28 9.34
CA GLY A 63 -10.76 -17.02 9.64
C GLY A 63 -11.05 -18.17 8.67
N VAL A 64 -10.03 -18.77 8.06
CA VAL A 64 -10.16 -19.85 7.07
C VAL A 64 -9.91 -21.21 7.73
N TYR A 65 -10.83 -22.15 7.51
CA TYR A 65 -10.79 -23.51 8.06
C TYR A 65 -10.73 -24.55 6.94
N GLY A 66 -10.39 -25.79 7.30
CA GLY A 66 -10.28 -26.90 6.37
C GLY A 66 -8.84 -27.19 5.94
N ASP A 67 -8.70 -28.16 5.05
CA ASP A 67 -7.43 -28.63 4.51
C ASP A 67 -7.37 -28.30 3.01
N ARG A 68 -6.26 -27.69 2.62
CA ARG A 68 -6.00 -27.34 1.22
C ARG A 68 -5.88 -28.59 0.34
N GLU A 69 -5.27 -29.66 0.84
CA GLU A 69 -5.06 -30.91 0.09
C GLU A 69 -6.38 -31.66 -0.15
N CYS A 70 -7.31 -31.55 0.79
CA CYS A 70 -8.65 -32.12 0.67
C CYS A 70 -9.63 -31.22 -0.11
N GLY A 71 -9.21 -30.00 -0.47
CA GLY A 71 -10.02 -29.04 -1.22
C GLY A 71 -11.21 -28.44 -0.46
N ASN A 72 -11.28 -28.60 0.87
CA ASN A 72 -12.43 -28.20 1.70
C ASN A 72 -12.20 -26.91 2.50
N MET A 73 -11.51 -25.93 1.90
CA MET A 73 -11.23 -24.65 2.54
C MET A 73 -12.50 -23.79 2.62
N THR A 74 -12.82 -23.26 3.81
CA THR A 74 -14.02 -22.43 4.04
C THR A 74 -13.67 -21.23 4.90
N TYR A 75 -14.00 -20.04 4.42
CA TYR A 75 -13.95 -18.81 5.21
C TYR A 75 -15.14 -18.77 6.20
N ARG A 76 -14.88 -18.36 7.44
CA ARG A 76 -15.89 -18.15 8.47
C ARG A 76 -15.81 -16.70 8.94
N GLU A 77 -16.86 -15.95 8.63
CA GLU A 77 -16.97 -14.55 9.00
C GLU A 77 -16.91 -14.35 10.52
N GLY A 78 -16.05 -13.44 10.99
CA GLY A 78 -15.88 -13.12 12.41
C GLY A 78 -15.03 -14.11 13.21
N HIS A 79 -14.34 -15.04 12.52
CA HIS A 79 -13.46 -16.03 13.15
C HIS A 79 -11.96 -15.70 12.99
N GLU A 80 -11.61 -14.49 12.55
CA GLU A 80 -10.24 -14.00 12.56
C GLU A 80 -9.69 -13.97 13.99
N GLN A 81 -8.59 -14.67 14.23
CA GLN A 81 -8.00 -14.75 15.56
C GLN A 81 -6.48 -14.85 15.50
N ILE A 82 -5.82 -14.26 16.50
CA ILE A 82 -4.40 -14.48 16.75
C ILE A 82 -4.22 -15.97 17.12
N PRO A 83 -3.35 -16.74 16.44
CA PRO A 83 -3.16 -18.15 16.73
C PRO A 83 -2.67 -18.38 18.17
N ALA A 84 -2.99 -19.55 18.74
CA ALA A 84 -2.40 -19.98 19.99
C ALA A 84 -0.87 -20.12 19.87
N ASN A 85 -0.13 -19.81 20.94
CA ASN A 85 1.34 -19.82 20.99
C ASN A 85 2.00 -18.92 19.93
N TRP A 86 1.33 -17.81 19.58
CA TRP A 86 1.86 -16.78 18.70
C TRP A 86 2.55 -15.67 19.49
N TYR A 87 3.73 -15.28 19.04
CA TYR A 87 4.56 -14.23 19.64
C TYR A 87 4.80 -13.12 18.62
N ARG A 88 4.59 -11.88 19.07
CA ARG A 88 4.78 -10.69 18.25
C ARG A 88 6.24 -10.46 17.90
N HIS A 89 6.47 -9.71 16.83
CA HIS A 89 7.80 -9.22 16.49
C HIS A 89 8.45 -8.47 17.67
N GLY A 90 9.72 -8.77 17.93
CA GLY A 90 10.46 -8.25 19.09
C GLY A 90 10.81 -6.75 18.97
N ALA A 91 10.82 -6.21 17.75
CA ALA A 91 11.04 -4.80 17.48
C ALA A 91 9.75 -4.11 17.00
N PRO A 92 9.60 -2.79 17.21
CA PRO A 92 8.56 -2.01 16.56
C PRO A 92 8.68 -2.14 15.04
N TYR A 93 7.54 -2.25 14.37
CA TYR A 93 7.43 -2.18 12.92
C TYR A 93 6.59 -0.96 12.58
N GLY A 94 7.24 0.08 12.07
CA GLY A 94 6.64 1.37 11.77
C GLY A 94 6.83 1.75 10.30
N LEU A 95 6.79 3.06 10.04
CA LEU A 95 6.87 3.60 8.70
C LEU A 95 8.22 3.34 8.03
N ILE A 96 9.32 3.39 8.79
CA ILE A 96 10.66 3.18 8.23
C ILE A 96 10.78 1.75 7.68
N GLU A 97 10.41 0.76 8.50
CA GLU A 97 10.47 -0.66 8.12
C GLU A 97 9.55 -0.95 6.94
N LEU A 98 8.35 -0.35 6.93
CA LEU A 98 7.42 -0.47 5.80
C LEU A 98 8.00 0.10 4.50
N ASN A 99 8.61 1.28 4.54
CA ASN A 99 9.23 1.88 3.35
C ASN A 99 10.36 0.98 2.82
N LEU A 100 11.21 0.45 3.70
CA LEU A 100 12.28 -0.47 3.30
C LEU A 100 11.72 -1.74 2.62
N ASP A 101 10.62 -2.30 3.13
CA ASP A 101 9.97 -3.45 2.52
C ASP A 101 9.37 -3.13 1.15
N VAL A 102 8.67 -1.99 1.01
CA VAL A 102 8.12 -1.54 -0.28
C VAL A 102 9.25 -1.32 -1.29
N VAL A 103 10.33 -0.65 -0.91
CA VAL A 103 11.51 -0.44 -1.77
C VAL A 103 12.13 -1.76 -2.16
N SER A 104 12.35 -2.66 -1.21
CA SER A 104 12.90 -4.00 -1.47
C SER A 104 12.03 -4.81 -2.42
N MET A 105 10.70 -4.73 -2.26
CA MET A 105 9.74 -5.36 -3.17
C MET A 105 9.84 -4.79 -4.59
N THR A 106 9.86 -3.46 -4.72
CA THR A 106 9.95 -2.75 -6.01
C THR A 106 11.29 -2.99 -6.71
N LEU A 107 12.41 -2.95 -5.99
CA LEU A 107 13.73 -3.24 -6.57
C LEU A 107 13.81 -4.66 -7.12
N LYS A 108 13.09 -5.61 -6.50
CA LYS A 108 13.05 -7.00 -6.95
C LYS A 108 12.04 -7.22 -8.08
N TYR A 109 10.94 -6.48 -8.07
CA TYR A 109 9.83 -6.57 -9.01
C TYR A 109 9.34 -5.15 -9.35
N PRO A 110 9.93 -4.49 -10.37
CA PRO A 110 9.66 -3.08 -10.67
C PRO A 110 8.18 -2.74 -10.89
N GLU A 111 7.38 -3.69 -11.37
CA GLU A 111 5.94 -3.52 -11.56
C GLU A 111 5.17 -3.23 -10.25
N LEU A 112 5.75 -3.58 -9.10
CA LEU A 112 5.17 -3.27 -7.79
C LEU A 112 5.33 -1.80 -7.41
N GLY A 113 6.22 -1.07 -8.08
CA GLY A 113 6.40 0.38 -7.97
C GLY A 113 5.64 1.19 -9.02
N SER A 114 4.96 0.54 -9.98
CA SER A 114 4.22 1.23 -11.02
C SER A 114 3.04 2.03 -10.46
N ILE A 115 2.57 3.01 -11.24
CA ILE A 115 1.29 3.70 -11.04
C ILE A 115 0.54 3.62 -12.35
N GLY A 116 -0.75 3.28 -12.32
CA GLY A 116 -1.58 3.23 -13.52
C GLY A 116 -2.64 2.15 -13.47
N GLY A 117 -2.99 1.59 -14.63
CA GLY A 117 -4.03 0.58 -14.70
C GLY A 117 -4.38 0.12 -16.10
N ASN A 118 -5.27 -0.86 -16.18
CA ASN A 118 -5.88 -1.28 -17.43
C ASN A 118 -6.87 -0.21 -17.94
N VAL A 119 -6.82 0.07 -19.25
CA VAL A 119 -7.67 1.07 -19.92
C VAL A 119 -8.93 0.45 -20.51
N GLY A 120 -9.68 -0.28 -19.67
CA GLY A 120 -10.99 -0.85 -20.04
C GLY A 120 -10.94 -2.21 -20.74
N THR A 121 -9.75 -2.78 -20.96
CA THR A 121 -9.57 -4.16 -21.44
C THR A 121 -8.49 -4.88 -20.62
N VAL A 122 -8.50 -6.21 -20.57
CA VAL A 122 -7.41 -6.97 -19.93
C VAL A 122 -6.11 -6.83 -20.72
N ASN A 123 -4.96 -6.97 -20.07
CA ASN A 123 -3.63 -6.83 -20.68
C ASN A 123 -3.40 -5.46 -21.36
N SER A 124 -4.01 -4.40 -20.84
CA SER A 124 -3.88 -3.04 -21.37
C SER A 124 -3.31 -2.08 -20.33
N PHE A 125 -2.40 -2.58 -19.49
CA PHE A 125 -1.85 -1.78 -18.42
C PHE A 125 -1.04 -0.62 -19.01
N THR A 126 -1.50 0.60 -18.75
CA THR A 126 -0.79 1.83 -19.04
C THR A 126 -0.26 2.38 -17.73
N GLY A 127 1.05 2.63 -17.69
CA GLY A 127 1.72 3.22 -16.53
C GLY A 127 1.85 4.74 -16.68
N VAL A 128 1.90 5.43 -15.55
CA VAL A 128 2.31 6.83 -15.46
C VAL A 128 3.83 6.90 -15.32
N ASP A 129 4.45 7.78 -16.10
CA ASP A 129 5.86 8.10 -15.94
C ASP A 129 6.04 9.05 -14.74
N LEU A 130 6.82 8.63 -13.76
CA LEU A 130 7.10 9.42 -12.56
C LEU A 130 7.98 10.64 -12.88
N ASP A 131 8.82 10.56 -13.90
CA ASP A 131 9.69 11.67 -14.31
C ASP A 131 8.81 12.83 -14.84
N ASP A 132 7.73 12.53 -15.58
CA ASP A 132 6.77 13.53 -16.07
C ASP A 132 5.94 14.14 -14.94
N VAL A 133 5.53 13.34 -13.96
CA VAL A 133 4.72 13.78 -12.79
C VAL A 133 5.50 14.72 -11.88
N LEU A 134 6.79 14.44 -11.69
CA LEU A 134 7.66 15.21 -10.81
C LEU A 134 8.35 16.35 -11.57
N GLY A 135 7.99 16.61 -12.82
CA GLY A 135 8.59 17.68 -13.64
C GLY A 135 10.10 17.51 -13.84
N GLY A 136 10.60 16.27 -13.84
CA GLY A 136 12.02 15.93 -13.88
C GLY A 136 12.81 16.23 -12.61
N VAL A 137 12.13 16.59 -11.50
CA VAL A 137 12.76 16.92 -10.21
C VAL A 137 13.34 15.68 -9.52
N LEU A 138 12.75 14.50 -9.78
CA LEU A 138 13.16 13.23 -9.18
C LEU A 138 13.07 12.11 -10.21
N ASN A 139 14.14 11.33 -10.33
CA ASN A 139 14.10 10.00 -10.95
C ASN A 139 13.86 8.90 -9.91
N ALA A 140 13.60 7.67 -10.37
CA ALA A 140 13.37 6.51 -9.49
C ALA A 140 14.50 6.27 -8.46
N GLY A 141 15.74 6.66 -8.73
CA GLY A 141 16.85 6.60 -7.78
C GLY A 141 16.73 7.65 -6.67
N GLN A 142 16.33 8.88 -7.02
CA GLN A 142 16.19 9.99 -6.05
C GLN A 142 14.96 9.82 -5.16
N LEU A 143 13.89 9.19 -5.64
CA LEU A 143 12.76 8.78 -4.79
C LEU A 143 13.19 7.87 -3.64
N LEU A 144 14.25 7.09 -3.82
CA LEU A 144 14.79 6.17 -2.83
C LEU A 144 15.80 6.81 -1.86
N GLU A 145 16.13 8.09 -2.05
CA GLU A 145 17.03 8.83 -1.17
C GLU A 145 16.28 9.36 0.06
N GLY A 146 16.76 8.99 1.24
CA GLY A 146 16.22 9.46 2.51
C GLY A 146 14.72 9.18 2.63
N ASN A 147 13.95 10.25 2.82
CA ASN A 147 12.50 10.18 3.01
C ASN A 147 11.68 10.53 1.75
N ASN A 148 12.32 10.71 0.58
CA ASN A 148 11.64 11.22 -0.62
C ASN A 148 10.40 10.38 -1.00
N LEU A 149 10.50 9.04 -1.00
CA LEU A 149 9.35 8.17 -1.28
C LEU A 149 8.18 8.41 -0.32
N LEU A 150 8.45 8.62 0.97
CA LEU A 150 7.40 8.90 1.94
C LEU A 150 6.80 10.30 1.70
N CYS A 151 7.63 11.29 1.38
CA CYS A 151 7.17 12.64 1.03
C CYS A 151 6.28 12.63 -0.22
N PHE A 152 6.61 11.80 -1.22
CA PHE A 152 5.75 11.57 -2.40
C PHE A 152 4.37 11.11 -2.01
N VAL A 153 4.34 10.07 -1.18
CA VAL A 153 3.10 9.44 -0.77
C VAL A 153 2.27 10.41 0.06
N LEU A 154 2.90 11.24 0.89
CA LEU A 154 2.21 12.26 1.66
C LEU A 154 1.60 13.35 0.77
N GLU A 155 2.31 13.82 -0.26
CA GLU A 155 1.75 14.78 -1.24
C GLU A 155 0.60 14.16 -2.06
N VAL A 156 0.77 12.91 -2.49
CA VAL A 156 -0.28 12.09 -3.10
C VAL A 156 -1.52 12.03 -2.20
N VAL A 157 -1.38 11.64 -0.92
CA VAL A 157 -2.48 11.53 0.04
C VAL A 157 -3.13 12.88 0.30
N LYS A 158 -2.34 13.95 0.44
CA LYS A 158 -2.82 15.32 0.62
C LYS A 158 -3.71 15.75 -0.55
N MET A 159 -3.32 15.50 -1.79
CA MET A 159 -4.14 15.86 -2.95
C MET A 159 -5.33 14.92 -3.19
N ALA A 160 -5.26 13.66 -2.79
CA ALA A 160 -6.40 12.74 -2.86
C ALA A 160 -7.50 13.12 -1.84
N SER A 161 -7.19 14.03 -0.91
CA SER A 161 -8.09 14.46 0.15
C SER A 161 -8.99 15.62 -0.30
N PRO A 162 -10.27 15.31 -0.57
CA PRO A 162 -11.33 16.04 0.13
C PRO A 162 -12.11 15.15 1.10
N ASN A 163 -12.05 13.82 0.93
CA ASN A 163 -12.92 12.86 1.64
C ASN A 163 -12.20 11.91 2.60
N TYR A 164 -10.93 11.56 2.38
CA TYR A 164 -10.24 10.59 3.25
C TYR A 164 -10.00 11.12 4.66
N LEU A 165 -9.73 12.41 4.76
CA LEU A 165 -9.58 13.08 6.04
C LEU A 165 -10.92 13.30 6.76
N ASN A 166 -12.08 13.33 6.07
CA ASN A 166 -13.37 13.57 6.74
C ASN A 166 -13.80 12.41 7.66
N ASN A 167 -13.51 11.15 7.31
CA ASN A 167 -13.78 10.01 8.21
C ASN A 167 -12.74 9.88 9.32
N LEU A 168 -11.51 10.34 9.06
CA LEU A 168 -10.48 10.48 10.09
C LEU A 168 -10.88 11.57 11.09
N TYR A 169 -11.38 12.72 10.64
CA TYR A 169 -11.84 13.82 11.50
C TYR A 169 -13.09 13.47 12.31
N THR A 170 -14.11 12.83 11.73
CA THR A 170 -15.37 12.52 12.43
C THR A 170 -15.26 11.42 13.48
N THR A 171 -14.42 10.40 13.26
CA THR A 171 -14.11 9.38 14.29
C THR A 171 -13.28 9.97 15.44
N LEU A 172 -12.69 11.14 15.21
CA LEU A 172 -11.74 11.79 16.10
C LEU A 172 -12.24 13.16 16.63
N GLU A 173 -13.55 13.45 16.54
CA GLU A 173 -14.13 14.70 17.04
C GLU A 173 -14.03 14.85 18.57
N ALA A 174 -13.94 13.75 19.33
CA ALA A 174 -13.64 13.82 20.76
C ALA A 174 -12.14 14.06 21.07
N PRO A 175 -11.17 13.48 20.32
CA PRO A 175 -9.74 13.82 20.41
C PRO A 175 -9.25 14.88 19.40
N LEU A 176 -10.09 15.85 19.00
CA LEU A 176 -9.77 16.78 17.91
C LEU A 176 -8.67 17.83 18.27
N GLU A 177 -8.43 18.09 19.56
CA GLU A 177 -7.26 18.86 20.03
C GLU A 177 -5.96 18.05 20.05
N LEU A 178 -6.05 16.71 20.06
CA LEU A 178 -4.86 15.86 19.96
C LEU A 178 -4.36 15.82 18.52
N ILE A 179 -5.24 15.99 17.52
CA ILE A 179 -4.91 15.77 16.10
C ILE A 179 -4.50 17.02 15.36
N THR A 180 -4.99 18.19 15.78
CA THR A 180 -4.37 19.46 15.35
C THR A 180 -2.89 19.52 15.74
N ASN A 181 -2.46 18.75 16.75
CA ASN A 181 -1.05 18.50 17.04
C ASN A 181 -0.47 17.29 16.26
N ILE A 182 -1.20 16.18 16.07
CA ILE A 182 -0.71 14.98 15.33
C ILE A 182 -0.58 15.20 13.81
N ILE A 183 -1.18 16.22 13.19
CA ILE A 183 -0.89 16.53 11.77
C ILE A 183 0.25 17.54 11.65
N ALA A 184 0.45 18.40 12.65
CA ALA A 184 1.57 19.34 12.69
C ALA A 184 2.92 18.68 13.05
N THR A 185 2.92 17.53 13.72
CA THR A 185 4.13 16.95 14.33
C THR A 185 4.85 15.84 13.53
N PRO A 186 4.23 14.97 12.70
CA PRO A 186 4.95 13.97 11.90
C PRO A 186 5.89 14.61 10.87
N LEU A 187 5.59 15.86 10.49
CA LEU A 187 6.39 16.72 9.63
C LEU A 187 7.63 17.34 10.32
N LEU A 188 7.74 17.30 11.65
CA LEU A 188 8.81 18.04 12.36
C LEU A 188 10.20 17.37 12.26
N ASP A 189 10.31 16.15 11.76
CA ASP A 189 11.62 15.50 11.55
C ASP A 189 11.75 14.77 10.19
N LEU A 190 10.67 14.77 9.38
CA LEU A 190 10.77 14.47 7.95
C LEU A 190 11.00 15.80 7.24
N SER A 191 12.26 16.11 6.93
CA SER A 191 12.66 17.25 6.09
C SER A 191 12.20 17.02 4.64
N CYS A 192 10.90 16.89 4.43
CA CYS A 192 10.30 16.56 3.15
C CYS A 192 10.44 17.73 2.18
N PRO A 193 11.01 17.51 0.98
CA PRO A 193 10.98 18.52 -0.06
C PRO A 193 9.53 18.88 -0.42
N THR A 194 9.28 20.17 -0.62
CA THR A 194 8.01 20.63 -1.18
C THR A 194 7.98 20.26 -2.65
N TRP A 195 7.04 19.41 -3.02
CA TRP A 195 6.71 19.17 -4.42
C TRP A 195 5.48 19.99 -4.68
N ASP A 196 5.61 20.99 -5.56
CA ASP A 196 4.44 21.70 -6.07
C ASP A 196 3.38 20.65 -6.44
N ASP A 197 2.10 20.93 -6.11
CA ASP A 197 1.00 19.95 -6.23
C ASP A 197 1.19 19.07 -7.47
N LEU A 198 1.34 17.74 -7.28
CA LEU A 198 1.78 16.85 -8.36
C LEU A 198 0.86 17.02 -9.58
N THR A 199 1.46 17.35 -10.72
CA THR A 199 0.74 17.57 -11.97
C THR A 199 1.21 16.62 -13.06
N LEU A 200 0.30 16.27 -13.96
CA LEU A 200 0.61 15.57 -15.18
C LEU A 200 -0.01 16.36 -16.34
N ASN A 201 0.82 16.81 -17.29
CA ASN A 201 0.41 17.68 -18.40
C ASN A 201 -0.27 18.99 -17.95
N GLY A 202 0.19 19.58 -16.85
CA GLY A 202 -0.36 20.85 -16.33
C GLY A 202 -1.74 20.73 -15.67
N GLN A 203 -2.20 19.51 -15.38
CA GLN A 203 -3.41 19.23 -14.59
C GLN A 203 -3.03 18.49 -13.30
N PRO A 204 -3.81 18.62 -12.21
CA PRO A 204 -3.59 17.81 -11.00
C PRO A 204 -3.58 16.32 -11.34
N ILE A 205 -2.60 15.57 -10.84
CA ILE A 205 -2.40 14.17 -11.21
C ILE A 205 -3.67 13.32 -11.03
N TRP A 206 -4.48 13.59 -10.00
CA TRP A 206 -5.72 12.87 -9.74
C TRP A 206 -6.78 13.06 -10.82
N ALA A 207 -6.92 14.27 -11.33
CA ALA A 207 -7.87 14.54 -12.41
C ALA A 207 -7.48 13.75 -13.66
N THR A 208 -6.18 13.67 -13.96
CA THR A 208 -5.66 12.88 -15.09
C THR A 208 -5.87 11.39 -14.87
N LEU A 209 -5.51 10.87 -13.68
CA LEU A 209 -5.68 9.45 -13.33
C LEU A 209 -7.15 9.01 -13.39
N GLU A 210 -8.08 9.83 -12.88
CA GLU A 210 -9.52 9.55 -12.93
C GLU A 210 -10.06 9.55 -14.37
N GLN A 211 -9.55 10.41 -15.24
CA GLN A 211 -9.96 10.45 -16.65
C GLN A 211 -9.40 9.28 -17.46
N GLU A 212 -8.13 8.95 -17.24
CA GLU A 212 -7.41 7.95 -18.02
C GLU A 212 -7.73 6.52 -17.57
N PHE A 213 -7.79 6.28 -16.27
CA PHE A 213 -8.00 4.95 -15.69
C PHE A 213 -9.42 4.80 -15.18
N SER A 214 -10.29 4.20 -15.99
CA SER A 214 -11.69 3.95 -15.60
C SER A 214 -11.86 3.18 -14.27
N GLY A 215 -10.86 2.38 -13.88
CA GLY A 215 -10.82 1.71 -12.57
C GLY A 215 -10.72 2.69 -11.38
N ALA A 216 -10.04 3.82 -11.54
CA ALA A 216 -9.89 4.84 -10.50
C ALA A 216 -11.25 5.45 -10.09
N ASN A 217 -12.16 5.65 -11.04
CA ASN A 217 -13.52 6.12 -10.75
C ASN A 217 -14.41 5.04 -10.12
N LYS A 218 -14.11 3.76 -10.38
CA LYS A 218 -14.93 2.61 -9.95
C LYS A 218 -14.59 2.09 -8.57
N SER A 219 -13.41 2.41 -8.05
CA SER A 219 -13.06 2.15 -6.65
C SER A 219 -13.87 3.00 -5.65
N ALA A 220 -14.87 3.75 -6.10
CA ALA A 220 -15.87 4.45 -5.27
C ALA A 220 -15.26 5.35 -4.18
N ARG A 221 -14.11 5.99 -4.47
CA ARG A 221 -13.37 6.77 -3.46
C ARG A 221 -13.03 5.96 -2.19
N ALA A 222 -12.94 4.63 -2.28
CA ALA A 222 -12.09 3.83 -1.40
C ALA A 222 -10.64 4.05 -1.83
N LEU A 223 -10.19 5.30 -1.68
CA LEU A 223 -8.86 5.79 -1.94
C LEU A 223 -8.43 6.50 -0.68
#